data_AF-A0AAJ8MJP5-F1
#
_entry.id   AF-A0AAJ8MJP5-F1
#
_cell.length_a   1.000
_cell.length_b   1.000
_cell.length_c   1.000
_cell.angle_alpha   90.00
_cell.angle_beta   90.00
_cell.angle_gamma   90.00
#
_symmetry.space_group_name_H-M   'P 1'
#
loop_
_entity.id
_entity.type
_entity.pdbx_description
1 polymer ?
#
loop_
_entity_poly.entity_id
_entity_poly.type
_entity_poly.pdbx_seq_one_letter_code
_entity_poly.pdbx_strand_id
1 'polypeptide(L)'
;MGAAQSSQNVQDQVILPSEPSTSVEFSPSLISRLSSPSSAGSSKTGGDSPDDIIRRRLHVEAENLRAKEAEILNKISSELEKENLDKEKPGMSSEILGKDIEQIREKVQRLRENRVNEGKGVTEARKEVVGCYLNNPDKPLDCWKQVEQFKVEVAKLEQAFVKSLQ
;
A
#
# COMPACT_ATOMS: atom_id res chain seq x y z
N MET A 1 -51.47 -7.67 16.69
CA MET A 1 -52.21 -8.94 16.51
C MET A 1 -51.82 -9.43 15.12
N GLY A 2 -50.86 -10.35 14.98
CA GLY A 2 -51.10 -11.82 14.95
C GLY A 2 -51.49 -12.22 13.53
N ALA A 3 -50.96 -13.24 12.85
CA ALA A 3 -49.95 -14.25 13.12
C ALA A 3 -49.47 -14.76 11.73
N ALA A 4 -48.35 -15.48 11.73
CA ALA A 4 -47.74 -16.11 10.56
C ALA A 4 -48.54 -17.30 10.00
N GLN A 5 -48.26 -17.63 8.73
CA GLN A 5 -47.93 -18.96 8.18
C GLN A 5 -48.63 -19.24 6.84
N SER A 6 -47.84 -19.50 5.81
CA SER A 6 -48.06 -20.57 4.82
C SER A 6 -46.82 -20.70 3.93
N SER A 7 -45.97 -21.65 4.31
CA SER A 7 -44.87 -22.20 3.53
C SER A 7 -45.40 -23.24 2.53
N GLN A 8 -45.04 -23.14 1.25
CA GLN A 8 -44.94 -24.26 0.30
C GLN A 8 -44.34 -23.72 -1.02
N ASN A 9 -43.03 -23.87 -1.18
CA ASN A 9 -42.40 -24.91 -2.00
C ASN A 9 -42.24 -24.44 -3.46
N VAL A 10 -41.13 -23.73 -3.69
CA VAL A 10 -40.60 -23.37 -5.01
C VAL A 10 -40.27 -24.66 -5.73
N GLN A 11 -41.08 -25.02 -6.73
CA GLN A 11 -40.68 -26.05 -7.68
C GLN A 11 -39.60 -25.44 -8.57
N ASP A 12 -38.34 -25.70 -8.24
CA ASP A 12 -37.23 -25.55 -9.16
C ASP A 12 -37.45 -26.55 -10.30
N GLN A 13 -37.92 -26.06 -11.44
CA GLN A 13 -38.02 -26.85 -12.65
C GLN A 13 -36.61 -27.03 -13.20
N VAL A 14 -35.91 -28.07 -12.73
CA VAL A 14 -34.61 -28.49 -13.26
C VAL A 14 -34.84 -29.01 -14.68
N ILE A 15 -34.64 -28.14 -15.66
CA ILE A 15 -34.56 -28.55 -17.07
C ILE A 15 -33.20 -29.22 -17.24
N LEU A 16 -33.16 -30.54 -17.12
CA LEU A 16 -32.02 -31.36 -17.54
C LEU A 16 -31.92 -31.26 -19.08
N PRO A 17 -30.75 -30.97 -19.66
CA PRO A 17 -30.57 -31.09 -21.09
C PRO A 17 -30.83 -32.54 -21.50
N SER A 18 -31.57 -32.77 -22.58
CA SER A 18 -31.67 -34.07 -23.21
C SER A 18 -30.27 -34.50 -23.64
N GLU A 19 -29.67 -35.44 -22.91
CA GLU A 19 -28.42 -36.10 -23.26
C GLU A 19 -28.49 -36.58 -24.72
N PRO A 20 -27.56 -36.21 -25.61
CA PRO A 20 -27.49 -36.85 -26.91
C PRO A 20 -27.12 -38.31 -26.68
N SER A 21 -28.11 -39.20 -26.80
CA SER A 21 -27.95 -40.64 -26.80
C SER A 21 -27.18 -41.08 -28.03
N THR A 22 -25.88 -40.83 -28.05
CA THR A 22 -24.91 -41.53 -28.88
C THR A 22 -23.75 -41.92 -27.97
N SER A 23 -23.97 -42.95 -27.17
CA SER A 23 -22.87 -43.72 -26.59
C SER A 23 -22.06 -44.30 -27.75
N VAL A 24 -21.01 -43.59 -28.15
CA VAL A 24 -20.00 -44.15 -29.03
C VAL A 24 -19.23 -45.15 -28.18
N GLU A 25 -19.70 -46.39 -28.16
CA GLU A 25 -18.98 -47.49 -27.53
C GLU A 25 -17.76 -47.81 -28.39
N PHE A 26 -16.62 -47.27 -27.99
CA PHE A 26 -15.35 -47.65 -28.58
C PHE A 26 -15.05 -49.10 -28.22
N SER A 27 -14.59 -49.89 -29.18
CA SER A 27 -14.19 -51.25 -28.90
C SER A 27 -13.12 -51.27 -27.80
N PRO A 28 -13.12 -52.28 -26.90
CA PRO A 28 -12.12 -52.42 -25.85
C PRO A 28 -10.68 -52.40 -26.38
N SER A 29 -10.51 -52.83 -27.63
CA SER A 29 -9.24 -52.80 -28.37
C SER A 29 -8.79 -51.40 -28.78
N LEU A 30 -9.71 -50.46 -29.02
CA LEU A 30 -9.38 -49.04 -29.25
C LEU A 30 -9.06 -48.34 -27.93
N ILE A 31 -9.83 -48.62 -26.88
CA ILE A 31 -9.62 -48.06 -25.54
C ILE A 31 -8.25 -48.50 -25.00
N SER A 32 -7.89 -49.77 -25.17
CA SER A 32 -6.58 -50.29 -24.76
C SER A 32 -5.41 -49.69 -25.55
N ARG A 33 -5.62 -49.32 -26.82
CA ARG A 33 -4.59 -48.64 -27.63
C ARG A 33 -4.39 -47.18 -27.22
N LEU A 34 -5.46 -46.51 -26.83
CA LEU A 34 -5.42 -45.13 -26.33
C LEU A 34 -4.95 -45.05 -24.87
N SER A 35 -5.24 -46.07 -24.05
CA SER A 35 -4.83 -46.12 -22.63
C SER A 35 -3.36 -46.46 -22.43
N SER A 36 -2.69 -46.98 -23.46
CA SER A 36 -1.26 -47.35 -23.39
C SER A 36 -0.44 -46.53 -24.40
N PRO A 37 -0.13 -45.25 -24.10
CA PRO A 37 0.74 -44.44 -24.95
C PRO A 37 2.23 -44.84 -24.88
N SER A 38 2.57 -46.02 -24.35
CA SER A 38 3.94 -46.48 -24.15
C SER A 38 4.12 -47.98 -24.45
N SER A 39 3.75 -48.41 -25.65
CA SER A 39 4.46 -49.50 -26.36
C SER A 39 4.10 -49.47 -27.85
N ALA A 40 4.57 -48.44 -28.55
CA ALA A 40 4.71 -48.52 -30.00
C ALA A 40 5.81 -49.55 -30.31
N GLY A 41 5.42 -50.82 -30.41
CA GLY A 41 6.30 -51.96 -30.67
C GLY A 41 5.68 -52.90 -31.70
N SER A 42 6.12 -52.76 -32.95
CA SER A 42 5.88 -53.64 -34.10
C SER A 42 4.55 -53.52 -34.85
N SER A 43 4.48 -52.51 -35.70
CA SER A 43 4.21 -52.79 -37.12
C SER A 43 5.37 -52.21 -37.91
N LYS A 44 6.30 -53.09 -38.30
CA LYS A 44 7.36 -52.77 -39.25
C LYS A 44 6.72 -52.52 -40.62
N THR A 45 6.45 -51.27 -40.94
CA THR A 45 6.43 -50.76 -42.31
C THR A 45 7.03 -49.37 -42.27
N GLY A 46 8.22 -49.22 -42.86
CA GLY A 46 9.04 -48.01 -42.81
C GLY A 46 8.38 -46.80 -43.46
N GLY A 47 7.63 -46.05 -42.67
CA GLY A 47 7.18 -44.70 -42.96
C GLY A 47 6.82 -44.04 -41.63
N ASP A 48 7.27 -42.80 -41.42
CA ASP A 48 6.82 -41.94 -40.32
C ASP A 48 5.28 -42.03 -40.26
N SER A 49 4.71 -42.59 -39.19
CA SER A 49 3.26 -42.57 -39.00
C SER A 49 2.81 -41.11 -38.95
N PRO A 50 1.65 -40.74 -39.52
CA PRO A 50 1.15 -39.36 -39.44
C PRO A 50 1.14 -38.82 -38.01
N ASP A 51 0.89 -39.66 -37.01
CA ASP A 51 0.93 -39.31 -35.59
C ASP A 51 2.33 -38.88 -35.11
N ASP A 52 3.39 -39.51 -35.63
CA ASP A 52 4.77 -39.18 -35.25
C ASP A 52 5.21 -37.84 -35.85
N ILE A 53 4.76 -37.52 -37.06
CA ILE A 53 4.95 -36.20 -37.69
C ILE A 53 4.23 -35.12 -36.88
N ILE A 54 2.99 -35.40 -36.46
CA ILE A 54 2.19 -34.48 -35.65
C ILE A 54 2.86 -34.24 -34.28
N ARG A 55 3.31 -35.29 -33.59
CA ARG A 55 4.04 -35.17 -32.32
C ARG A 55 5.33 -34.38 -32.46
N ARG A 56 6.11 -34.64 -33.52
CA ARG A 56 7.34 -33.91 -33.81
C ARG A 56 7.05 -32.41 -34.00
N ARG A 57 6.01 -32.07 -34.77
CA ARG A 57 5.62 -30.67 -35.00
C ARG A 57 5.11 -29.99 -33.74
N LEU A 58 4.29 -30.68 -32.94
CA LEU A 58 3.81 -30.18 -31.66
C LEU A 58 4.96 -29.88 -30.70
N HIS A 59 5.97 -30.75 -30.63
CA HIS A 59 7.15 -30.52 -29.80
C HIS A 59 7.93 -29.28 -30.23
N VAL A 60 8.17 -29.12 -31.54
CA VAL A 60 8.88 -27.95 -32.08
C VAL A 60 8.09 -26.67 -31.82
N GLU A 61 6.77 -26.68 -32.02
CA GLU A 61 5.93 -25.51 -31.74
C GLU A 61 5.84 -25.21 -30.24
N ALA A 62 5.80 -26.22 -29.38
CA ALA A 62 5.80 -26.03 -27.92
C ALA A 62 7.09 -25.36 -27.44
N GLU A 63 8.25 -25.78 -27.95
CA GLU A 63 9.54 -25.15 -27.65
C GLU A 63 9.59 -23.71 -28.18
N ASN A 64 9.07 -23.47 -29.38
CA ASN A 64 8.95 -22.13 -29.97
C ASN A 64 8.04 -21.20 -29.14
N LEU A 65 6.91 -21.71 -28.65
CA LEU A 65 5.99 -21.00 -27.77
C LEU A 65 6.66 -20.63 -26.44
N ARG A 66 7.36 -21.57 -25.80
CA ARG A 66 8.11 -21.30 -24.56
C ARG A 66 9.19 -20.24 -24.75
N ALA A 67 9.91 -20.28 -25.87
CA ALA A 67 10.91 -19.26 -26.18
C ALA A 67 10.30 -17.86 -26.33
N LYS A 68 9.17 -17.75 -27.03
CA LYS A 68 8.42 -16.49 -27.16
C LYS A 68 7.87 -16.02 -25.82
N GLU A 69 7.33 -16.91 -24.99
CA GLU A 69 6.88 -16.58 -23.64
C GLU A 69 8.03 -16.01 -22.79
N ALA A 70 9.21 -16.64 -22.81
CA ALA A 70 10.38 -16.15 -22.09
C ALA A 70 10.84 -14.77 -22.60
N GLU A 71 10.81 -14.54 -23.91
CA GLU A 71 11.12 -13.24 -24.50
C GLU A 71 10.11 -12.16 -24.07
N ILE A 72 8.81 -12.48 -24.08
CA ILE A 72 7.75 -11.59 -23.63
C ILE A 72 7.90 -11.27 -22.14
N LEU A 73 8.18 -12.27 -21.30
CA LEU A 73 8.40 -12.07 -19.87
C LEU A 73 9.61 -11.15 -19.60
N ASN A 74 10.70 -11.33 -20.34
CA ASN A 74 11.87 -10.46 -20.25
C ASN A 74 11.57 -9.02 -20.70
N LYS A 75 10.76 -8.84 -21.75
CA LYS A 75 10.32 -7.51 -22.19
C LYS A 75 9.43 -6.85 -21.14
N ILE A 76 8.46 -7.59 -20.59
CA ILE A 76 7.59 -7.09 -19.52
C ILE A 76 8.42 -6.72 -18.29
N SER A 77 9.37 -7.56 -17.86
CA SER A 77 10.21 -7.25 -16.69
C SER A 77 11.07 -6.02 -16.94
N SER A 78 11.69 -5.90 -18.13
CA SER A 78 12.51 -4.74 -18.49
C SER A 78 11.68 -3.46 -18.58
N GLU A 79 10.47 -3.52 -19.13
CA GLU A 79 9.56 -2.38 -19.17
C GLU A 79 9.06 -2.00 -17.77
N LEU A 80 8.75 -2.98 -16.90
CA LEU A 80 8.38 -2.71 -15.51
C LEU A 80 9.53 -2.09 -14.71
N GLU A 81 10.76 -2.58 -14.90
CA GLU A 81 11.96 -2.03 -14.28
C GLU A 81 12.18 -0.58 -14.73
N LYS A 82 12.06 -0.32 -16.04
CA LYS A 82 12.17 1.03 -16.57
C LYS A 82 11.05 1.94 -16.06
N GLU A 83 9.81 1.46 -16.03
CA GLU A 83 8.70 2.23 -15.46
C GLU A 83 8.87 2.48 -13.96
N ASN A 84 9.40 1.53 -13.20
CA ASN A 84 9.72 1.74 -11.78
C ASN A 84 10.81 2.81 -11.64
N LEU A 85 11.86 2.78 -12.47
CA LEU A 85 12.88 3.82 -12.49
C LEU A 85 12.33 5.20 -12.90
N ASP A 86 11.39 5.24 -13.85
CA ASP A 86 10.75 6.48 -14.34
C ASP A 86 9.66 7.01 -13.38
N LYS A 87 8.97 6.11 -12.65
CA LYS A 87 7.97 6.44 -11.60
C LYS A 87 8.61 6.83 -10.28
N GLU A 88 9.82 6.33 -9.99
CA GLU A 88 10.75 6.89 -9.00
C GLU A 88 11.25 8.26 -9.49
N LYS A 89 10.31 9.20 -9.66
CA LYS A 89 10.61 10.61 -9.95
C LYS A 89 11.63 11.10 -8.91
N PRO A 90 12.60 11.96 -9.28
CA PRO A 90 13.66 12.49 -8.42
C PRO A 90 13.16 13.50 -7.34
N GLY A 91 12.00 13.22 -6.76
CA GLY A 91 11.34 13.98 -5.69
C GLY A 91 10.41 13.12 -4.81
N MET A 92 10.25 11.83 -5.09
CA MET A 92 9.38 10.91 -4.32
C MET A 92 10.14 9.68 -3.80
N SER A 93 11.47 9.67 -3.91
CA SER A 93 12.27 8.61 -3.30
C SER A 93 12.17 8.66 -1.78
N SER A 94 12.14 7.48 -1.15
CA SER A 94 12.06 7.35 0.32
C SER A 94 13.15 8.13 1.06
N GLU A 95 14.30 8.36 0.42
CA GLU A 95 15.40 9.13 0.97
C GLU A 95 15.10 10.64 1.04
N ILE A 96 14.43 11.21 0.04
CA ILE A 96 14.01 12.62 0.04
C ILE A 96 12.94 12.84 1.10
N LEU A 97 11.96 11.93 1.18
CA LEU A 97 10.93 11.97 2.22
C LEU A 97 11.52 11.81 3.62
N GLY A 98 12.53 10.95 3.80
CA GLY A 98 13.26 10.80 5.06
C GLY A 98 13.94 12.11 5.48
N LYS A 99 14.63 12.77 4.55
CA LYS A 99 15.25 14.09 4.78
C LYS A 99 14.22 15.15 5.12
N ASP A 100 13.10 15.21 4.42
CA ASP A 100 12.02 16.16 4.68
C ASP A 100 11.39 15.94 6.07
N ILE A 101 11.17 14.68 6.46
CA ILE A 101 10.67 14.33 7.79
C ILE A 101 11.64 14.77 8.88
N GLU A 102 12.95 14.55 8.72
CA GLU A 102 13.95 15.02 9.68
C GLU A 102 13.98 16.54 9.79
N GLN A 103 13.93 17.25 8.66
CA GLN A 103 13.87 18.72 8.66
C GLN A 103 12.61 19.25 9.35
N ILE A 104 11.46 18.61 9.14
CA ILE A 104 10.21 18.98 9.82
C ILE A 104 10.35 18.70 11.32
N ARG A 105 10.88 17.55 11.71
CA ARG A 105 11.10 17.19 13.12
C ARG A 105 12.00 18.20 13.82
N GLU A 106 13.08 18.62 13.17
CA GLU A 106 13.99 19.62 13.70
C GLU A 106 13.32 20.99 13.84
N LYS A 107 12.58 21.45 12.82
CA LYS A 107 11.82 22.70 12.89
C LYS A 107 10.80 22.70 14.03
N VAL A 108 10.08 21.60 14.23
CA VAL A 108 9.11 21.45 15.33
C VAL A 108 9.80 21.49 16.68
N GLN A 109 10.95 20.83 16.82
CA GLN A 109 11.72 20.83 18.07
C GLN A 109 12.20 22.24 18.42
N ARG A 110 12.79 22.96 17.46
CA ARG A 110 13.23 24.35 17.65
C ARG A 110 12.06 25.27 18.06
N LEU A 111 10.90 25.11 17.44
CA LEU A 111 9.71 25.90 17.78
C LEU A 111 9.23 25.63 19.22
N ARG A 112 9.24 24.37 19.65
CA ARG A 112 8.88 24.00 21.03
C ARG A 112 9.86 24.58 22.04
N GLU A 113 11.16 24.46 21.78
CA GLU A 113 12.21 25.03 22.64
C GLU A 113 12.09 26.54 22.75
N ASN A 114 11.86 27.24 21.64
CA ASN A 114 11.67 28.68 21.63
C ASN A 114 10.44 29.10 22.45
N ARG A 115 9.29 28.45 22.26
CA ARG A 115 8.08 28.74 23.07
C ARG A 115 8.30 28.50 24.57
N VAL A 116 9.01 27.43 24.93
CA VAL A 116 9.34 27.13 26.33
C VAL A 116 10.25 28.20 26.92
N ASN A 117 11.25 28.67 26.16
CA ASN A 117 12.18 29.70 26.62
C ASN A 117 11.53 31.09 26.71
N GLU A 118 10.70 31.48 25.73
CA GLU A 118 9.92 32.72 25.76
C GLU A 118 8.96 32.75 26.96
N GLY A 119 8.35 31.60 27.30
CA GLY A 119 7.50 31.48 28.48
C GLY A 119 8.24 31.67 29.81
N LYS A 120 9.53 31.28 29.89
CA LYS A 120 10.31 31.39 31.14
C LYS A 120 10.46 32.84 31.61
N GLY A 121 10.80 33.76 30.72
CA GLY A 121 10.95 35.18 31.06
C GLY A 121 9.69 35.78 31.69
N VAL A 122 8.52 35.47 31.13
CA VAL A 122 7.22 35.90 31.69
C VAL A 122 6.94 35.23 33.04
N THR A 123 7.29 33.95 33.21
CA THR A 123 7.10 33.27 34.51
C THR A 123 8.01 33.81 35.60
N GLU A 124 9.24 34.20 35.28
CA GLU A 124 10.19 34.81 36.23
C GLU A 124 9.73 36.21 36.63
N ALA A 125 9.42 37.07 35.64
CA ALA A 125 8.90 38.41 35.91
C ALA A 125 7.59 38.37 36.73
N ARG A 126 6.72 37.37 36.48
CA ARG A 126 5.51 37.16 37.31
C ARG A 126 5.88 36.88 38.77
N LYS A 127 6.87 36.03 39.03
CA LYS A 127 7.32 35.71 40.40
C LYS A 127 7.86 36.95 41.11
N GLU A 128 8.60 37.80 40.41
CA GLU A 128 9.13 39.05 40.96
C GLU A 128 8.02 40.03 41.34
N VAL A 129 6.99 40.18 40.49
CA VAL A 129 5.81 40.99 40.80
C VAL A 129 5.09 40.48 42.03
N VAL A 130 4.81 39.17 42.09
CA VAL A 130 4.16 38.54 43.24
C VAL A 130 5.01 38.72 44.51
N GLY A 131 6.31 38.48 44.41
CA GLY A 131 7.24 38.66 45.54
C GLY A 131 7.26 40.10 46.04
N CYS A 132 7.23 41.09 45.15
CA CYS A 132 7.19 42.49 45.55
C CYS A 132 5.91 42.83 46.32
N TYR A 133 4.74 42.38 45.82
CA TYR A 133 3.47 42.64 46.50
C TYR A 133 3.36 41.95 47.86
N LEU A 134 3.88 40.73 47.98
CA LEU A 134 3.91 40.01 49.26
C LEU A 134 4.80 40.71 50.29
N ASN A 135 5.91 41.31 49.86
CA ASN A 135 6.84 42.01 50.75
C ASN A 135 6.38 43.44 51.11
N ASN A 136 5.47 44.04 50.31
CA ASN A 136 5.01 45.42 50.50
C ASN A 136 3.47 45.50 50.55
N PRO A 137 2.81 44.88 51.56
CA PRO A 137 1.35 44.84 51.64
C PRO A 137 0.72 46.24 51.81
N ASP A 138 1.39 47.15 52.54
CA ASP A 138 0.88 48.50 52.80
C ASP A 138 1.29 49.53 51.74
N LYS A 139 2.20 49.16 50.84
CA LYS A 139 2.73 50.03 49.77
C LYS A 139 2.83 49.31 48.42
N PRO A 140 1.71 48.81 47.87
CA PRO A 140 1.71 48.09 46.60
C PRO A 140 2.17 48.96 45.41
N LEU A 141 2.06 50.28 45.51
CA LEU A 141 2.49 51.21 44.45
C LEU A 141 4.02 51.23 44.24
N ASP A 142 4.82 50.81 45.23
CA ASP A 142 6.27 50.75 45.10
C ASP A 142 6.74 49.63 44.15
N CYS A 143 5.86 48.67 43.84
CA CYS A 143 6.13 47.53 42.95
C CYS A 143 5.96 47.85 41.45
N TRP A 144 5.84 49.13 41.08
CA TRP A 144 5.61 49.54 39.69
C TRP A 144 6.73 49.09 38.73
N LYS A 145 7.98 49.02 39.20
CA LYS A 145 9.12 48.64 38.36
C LYS A 145 9.05 47.17 37.93
N GLN A 146 8.70 46.27 38.85
CA GLN A 146 8.51 44.84 38.57
C GLN A 146 7.32 44.63 37.63
N VAL A 147 6.24 45.39 37.82
CA VAL A 147 5.07 45.36 36.94
C VAL A 147 5.42 45.83 35.53
N GLU A 148 6.24 46.88 35.40
CA GLU A 148 6.69 47.36 34.09
C GLU A 148 7.58 46.33 33.38
N GLN A 149 8.50 45.69 34.09
CA GLN A 149 9.30 44.60 33.55
C GLN A 149 8.43 43.42 33.10
N PHE A 150 7.42 43.04 33.88
CA PHE A 150 6.47 42.01 33.50
C PHE A 150 5.70 42.36 32.21
N LYS A 151 5.23 43.60 32.07
CA LYS A 151 4.55 44.06 30.84
C LYS A 151 5.47 43.99 29.63
N VAL A 152 6.74 44.36 29.77
CA VAL A 152 7.74 44.28 28.69
C VAL A 152 7.95 42.83 28.25
N GLU A 153 8.11 41.90 29.19
CA GLU A 153 8.28 40.47 28.86
C GLU A 153 7.02 39.87 28.21
N VAL A 154 5.83 40.25 28.67
CA VAL A 154 4.55 39.83 28.05
C VAL A 154 4.45 40.38 26.63
N ALA A 155 4.76 41.66 26.41
CA ALA A 155 4.71 42.27 25.08
C ALA A 155 5.67 41.60 24.09
N LYS A 156 6.87 41.19 24.55
CA LYS A 156 7.81 40.41 23.73
C LYS A 156 7.22 39.06 23.32
N LEU A 157 6.60 38.34 24.27
CA LEU A 157 5.97 37.04 24.01
C LEU A 157 4.78 37.19 23.05
N GLU A 158 3.93 38.20 23.25
CA GLU A 158 2.81 38.49 22.36
C GLU A 158 3.29 38.82 20.95
N GLN A 159 4.34 39.64 20.80
CA GLN A 159 4.93 39.92 19.49
C GLN A 159 5.51 38.68 18.82
N ALA A 160 6.20 37.81 19.57
CA ALA A 160 6.73 36.55 19.05
C ALA A 160 5.58 35.61 18.62
N PHE A 161 4.51 35.53 19.41
CA PHE A 161 3.33 34.75 19.10
C PHE A 161 2.64 35.24 17.82
N VAL A 162 2.40 36.56 17.69
CA VAL A 162 1.79 37.16 16.49
C VAL A 162 2.66 36.91 15.26
N LYS A 163 3.98 37.08 15.36
CA LYS A 163 4.92 36.77 14.26
C LYS A 163 4.89 35.29 13.87
N SER A 164 4.61 34.38 14.80
CA SER A 164 4.50 32.95 14.51
C SER A 164 3.22 32.55 13.76
N LEU A 165 2.23 33.44 13.70
CA LEU A 165 0.96 33.23 13.00
C LEU A 165 0.95 33.80 11.57
N GLN A 166 1.93 34.63 11.22
CA GLN A 166 2.11 35.22 9.88
C GLN A 166 3.01 34.33 9.02
#